data_AF-A0A1Y4UMS1-F1
#
_entry.id   AF-A0A1Y4UMS1-F1
#
_cell.length_a   1.000
_cell.length_b   1.000
_cell.length_c   1.000
_cell.angle_alpha   90.00
_cell.angle_beta   90.00
_cell.angle_gamma   90.00
#
_symmetry.space_group_name_H-M   'P 1'
#
loop_
_entity.id
_entity.type
_entity.pdbx_description
1 polymer ?
#
loop_
_entity_poly.entity_id
_entity_poly.type
_entity_poly.pdbx_seq_one_letter_code
_entity_poly.pdbx_strand_id
1 'polypeptide(L)'
;MDENILAAASWEKQKFYFSSEYDAIPQSIKQDIQIMCVTMAEKLCCTFIMRFDEDGNVYFETVRGEDDFDFDEIGAELEIKKIQRKDKELLNALRLWYLIYKTDKGESVREELLRNE
;
A
#
# COMPACT_ATOMS: atom_id res chain seq x y z
N MET A 1 1.64 -2.55 -17.20
CA MET A 1 2.67 -2.46 -16.15
C MET A 1 2.31 -1.22 -15.35
N ASP A 2 1.37 -1.37 -14.41
CA ASP A 2 1.58 -1.81 -12.99
C ASP A 2 1.74 -0.64 -12.00
N GLU A 3 1.25 0.57 -12.29
CA GLU A 3 1.61 1.78 -11.52
C GLU A 3 0.54 2.29 -10.54
N ASN A 4 -0.19 1.40 -9.87
CA ASN A 4 -0.94 1.77 -8.66
C ASN A 4 -0.09 1.62 -7.37
N ILE A 5 1.24 1.79 -7.48
CA ILE A 5 2.14 1.69 -6.33
C ILE A 5 1.89 2.87 -5.41
N LEU A 6 1.45 2.58 -4.18
CA LEU A 6 1.25 3.56 -3.13
C LEU A 6 2.57 3.88 -2.43
N ALA A 7 3.28 2.83 -2.00
CA ALA A 7 4.54 2.95 -1.28
C ALA A 7 5.41 1.70 -1.47
N ALA A 8 6.72 1.87 -1.31
CA ALA A 8 7.66 0.77 -1.28
C ALA A 8 8.80 1.04 -0.30
N ALA A 9 9.25 0.02 0.41
CA ALA A 9 10.44 0.07 1.24
C ALA A 9 11.40 -1.04 0.82
N SER A 10 12.69 -0.72 0.72
CA SER A 10 13.72 -1.67 0.36
C SER A 10 14.69 -1.84 1.52
N TRP A 11 14.79 -3.08 2.03
CA TRP A 11 15.78 -3.47 3.03
C TRP A 11 17.20 -3.30 2.48
N GLU A 12 17.48 -3.85 1.30
CA GLU A 12 18.83 -3.78 0.72
C GLU A 12 19.29 -2.34 0.47
N LYS A 13 18.40 -1.50 -0.11
CA LYS A 13 18.76 -0.12 -0.48
C LYS A 13 18.62 0.87 0.67
N GLN A 14 18.04 0.47 1.80
CA GLN A 14 17.72 1.33 2.94
C GLN A 14 16.98 2.61 2.50
N LYS A 15 15.99 2.44 1.62
CA LYS A 15 15.22 3.54 1.01
C LYS A 15 13.73 3.28 1.11
N PHE A 16 12.99 4.36 1.32
CA PHE A 16 11.54 4.39 1.28
C PHE A 16 11.06 5.29 0.14
N TYR A 17 10.02 4.84 -0.55
CA TYR A 17 9.33 5.56 -1.61
C TYR A 17 7.84 5.65 -1.26
N PHE A 18 7.26 6.83 -1.49
CA PHE A 18 5.83 7.05 -1.45
C PHE A 18 5.44 7.78 -2.73
N SER A 19 4.40 7.31 -3.42
CA SER A 19 4.02 7.87 -4.71
C SER A 19 3.32 9.23 -4.56
N SER A 20 3.80 10.22 -5.31
CA SER A 20 3.26 11.59 -5.30
C SER A 20 1.80 11.68 -5.76
N GLU A 21 1.31 10.67 -6.49
CA GLU A 21 -0.09 10.60 -6.90
C GLU A 21 -1.05 10.47 -5.72
N TYR A 22 -0.54 10.05 -4.56
CA TYR A 22 -1.30 9.84 -3.33
C TYR A 22 -1.02 10.93 -2.29
N ASP A 23 -0.54 12.09 -2.73
CA ASP A 23 -0.10 13.14 -1.80
C ASP A 23 -1.22 13.74 -0.95
N ALA A 24 -2.48 13.63 -1.40
CA ALA A 24 -3.65 14.05 -0.65
C ALA A 24 -4.02 13.11 0.51
N ILE A 25 -3.36 11.96 0.68
CA ILE A 25 -3.51 11.13 1.88
C ILE A 25 -2.98 11.90 3.11
N PRO A 26 -3.70 11.92 4.25
CA PRO A 26 -3.25 12.65 5.44
C PRO A 26 -1.88 12.19 5.94
N GLN A 27 -1.10 13.14 6.48
CA GLN A 27 0.29 12.89 6.90
C GLN A 27 0.42 11.77 7.94
N SER A 28 -0.53 11.67 8.89
CA SER A 28 -0.54 10.58 9.88
C SER A 28 -0.66 9.21 9.22
N ILE A 29 -1.54 9.08 8.22
CA ILE A 29 -1.72 7.83 7.47
C ILE A 29 -0.48 7.51 6.62
N LYS A 30 0.15 8.52 6.01
CA LYS A 30 1.44 8.34 5.31
C LYS A 30 2.52 7.80 6.26
N GLN A 31 2.58 8.30 7.50
CA GLN A 31 3.51 7.82 8.52
C GLN A 31 3.22 6.36 8.90
N ASP A 32 1.95 5.98 9.10
CA ASP A 32 1.57 4.60 9.40
C ASP A 32 1.97 3.64 8.25
N ILE A 33 1.75 4.05 7.00
CA ILE A 33 2.18 3.31 5.80
C ILE A 33 3.71 3.17 5.76
N GLN A 34 4.44 4.25 6.05
CA GLN A 34 5.90 4.21 6.07
C GLN A 34 6.43 3.25 7.14
N ILE A 35 5.91 3.33 8.36
CA ILE A 35 6.28 2.43 9.46
C ILE A 35 6.00 0.99 9.06
N MET A 36 4.82 0.71 8.50
CA MET A 36 4.45 -0.61 7.99
C MET A 36 5.44 -1.13 6.95
N CYS A 37 5.66 -0.37 5.86
CA CYS A 37 6.47 -0.83 4.75
C CYS A 37 7.92 -1.07 5.19
N VAL A 38 8.51 -0.15 5.96
CA VAL A 38 9.88 -0.30 6.47
C VAL A 38 9.98 -1.49 7.42
N THR A 39 9.04 -1.65 8.35
CA THR A 39 9.05 -2.80 9.28
C THR A 39 8.97 -4.12 8.53
N MET A 40 8.13 -4.21 7.50
CA MET A 40 7.95 -5.44 6.72
C MET A 40 9.16 -5.74 5.83
N ALA A 41 9.74 -4.72 5.19
CA ALA A 41 10.96 -4.87 4.41
C ALA A 41 12.12 -5.39 5.29
N GLU A 42 12.31 -4.81 6.47
CA GLU A 42 13.32 -5.25 7.44
C GLU A 42 13.07 -6.68 7.94
N LYS A 43 11.82 -6.98 8.33
CA LYS A 43 11.45 -8.30 8.87
C LYS A 43 11.61 -9.42 7.84
N LEU A 44 11.30 -9.12 6.57
CA LEU A 44 11.31 -10.09 5.49
C LEU A 44 12.55 -9.99 4.61
N CYS A 45 13.55 -9.17 4.97
CA CYS A 45 14.77 -8.91 4.20
C CYS A 45 14.51 -8.73 2.69
N CYS A 46 13.54 -7.92 2.31
CA CYS A 46 13.10 -7.78 0.92
C CYS A 46 12.81 -6.32 0.53
N THR A 47 12.42 -6.11 -0.73
CA THR A 47 11.68 -4.91 -1.11
C THR A 47 10.19 -5.18 -0.95
N PHE A 48 9.57 -4.52 0.03
CA PHE A 48 8.15 -4.62 0.32
C PHE A 48 7.40 -3.51 -0.41
N ILE A 49 6.44 -3.88 -1.25
CA ILE A 49 5.66 -2.98 -2.09
C ILE A 49 4.20 -3.04 -1.66
N MET A 50 3.58 -1.87 -1.52
CA MET A 50 2.16 -1.68 -1.24
C MET A 50 1.52 -1.00 -2.45
N ARG A 51 0.46 -1.59 -3.00
CA ARG A 51 -0.22 -1.10 -4.21
C ARG A 51 -1.73 -1.24 -4.14
N PHE A 52 -2.44 -0.46 -4.95
CA PHE A 52 -3.88 -0.63 -5.16
C PHE A 52 -4.17 -1.52 -6.38
N ASP A 53 -5.25 -2.28 -6.35
CA ASP A 53 -5.88 -2.80 -7.57
C ASP A 53 -6.86 -1.77 -8.18
N GLU A 54 -7.52 -2.13 -9.27
CA GLU A 54 -8.50 -1.29 -9.96
C GLU A 54 -9.76 -0.99 -9.11
N ASP A 55 -10.05 -1.85 -8.12
CA ASP A 55 -11.17 -1.70 -7.18
C ASP A 55 -10.76 -0.97 -5.88
N GLY A 56 -9.53 -0.48 -5.80
CA GLY A 56 -8.94 0.20 -4.65
C GLY A 56 -8.58 -0.72 -3.47
N ASN A 57 -8.63 -2.03 -3.62
CA ASN A 57 -8.11 -2.94 -2.62
C ASN A 57 -6.59 -2.83 -2.53
N VAL A 58 -6.07 -2.90 -1.32
CA VAL A 58 -4.62 -2.85 -1.09
C VAL A 58 -4.02 -4.26 -1.20
N TYR A 59 -2.98 -4.38 -2.01
CA TYR A 59 -2.15 -5.56 -2.16
C TYR A 59 -0.72 -5.30 -1.73
N PHE A 60 -0.06 -6.37 -1.31
CA PHE A 60 1.33 -6.36 -0.89
C PHE A 60 2.13 -7.34 -1.71
N GLU A 61 3.34 -6.94 -2.10
CA GLU A 61 4.27 -7.75 -2.85
C GLU A 61 5.65 -7.68 -2.21
N THR A 62 6.38 -8.79 -2.25
CA THR A 62 7.77 -8.89 -1.81
C THR A 62 8.63 -9.18 -3.02
N VAL A 63 9.57 -8.29 -3.31
CA VAL A 63 10.54 -8.44 -4.40
C VAL A 63 11.92 -8.70 -3.82
N ARG A 64 12.61 -9.71 -4.35
CA ARG A 64 14.01 -10.05 -4.04
C ARG A 64 14.82 -10.29 -5.31
N GLY A 65 16.14 -10.37 -5.18
CA GLY A 65 17.01 -10.79 -6.29
C GLY A 65 16.76 -12.25 -6.67
N GLU A 66 16.88 -12.58 -7.96
CA GLU A 66 16.61 -13.92 -8.50
C GLU A 66 17.51 -15.02 -7.89
N ASP A 67 18.66 -14.65 -7.32
CA ASP A 67 19.64 -15.57 -6.73
C ASP A 67 19.46 -15.78 -5.21
N ASP A 68 18.36 -15.32 -4.61
CA ASP A 68 18.09 -15.42 -3.18
C ASP A 68 17.34 -16.72 -2.81
N PHE A 69 18.07 -17.83 -2.82
CA PHE A 69 17.53 -19.16 -2.52
C PHE A 69 17.12 -19.38 -1.06
N ASP A 70 17.55 -18.50 -0.14
CA ASP A 70 17.26 -18.59 1.29
C ASP A 70 15.97 -17.83 1.68
N PHE A 71 15.24 -17.29 0.71
CA PHE A 71 13.98 -16.60 0.98
C PHE A 71 12.87 -17.55 1.43
N ASP A 72 12.34 -17.31 2.63
CA ASP A 72 11.11 -17.93 3.10
C ASP A 72 9.86 -17.26 2.48
N GLU A 73 9.52 -17.67 1.25
CA GLU A 73 8.31 -17.21 0.54
C GLU A 73 7.02 -17.50 1.33
N ILE A 74 6.93 -18.69 1.95
CA ILE A 74 5.76 -19.10 2.74
C ILE A 74 5.62 -18.20 3.98
N GLY A 75 6.73 -17.94 4.68
CA GLY A 75 6.78 -17.01 5.80
C GLY A 75 6.35 -15.61 5.40
N ALA A 76 6.81 -15.11 4.26
CA ALA A 76 6.40 -13.81 3.73
C ALA A 76 4.88 -13.74 3.47
N GLU A 77 4.31 -14.75 2.80
CA GLU A 77 2.86 -14.81 2.59
C GLU A 77 2.07 -14.85 3.92
N LEU A 78 2.55 -15.59 4.91
CA LEU A 78 1.91 -15.66 6.22
C LEU A 78 1.95 -14.31 6.94
N GLU A 79 3.05 -13.57 6.83
CA GLU A 79 3.16 -12.22 7.39
C GLU A 79 2.26 -11.22 6.66
N ILE A 80 2.14 -11.31 5.33
CA ILE A 80 1.16 -10.53 4.56
C ILE A 80 -0.28 -10.82 5.02
N LYS A 81 -0.64 -12.09 5.20
CA LYS A 81 -1.97 -12.46 5.72
C LYS A 81 -2.22 -11.95 7.14
N LYS A 82 -1.19 -11.89 7.98
CA LYS A 82 -1.28 -11.31 9.33
C LYS A 82 -1.54 -9.81 9.27
N ILE A 83 -0.80 -9.07 8.44
CA ILE A 83 -0.97 -7.61 8.36
C ILE A 83 -2.31 -7.21 7.76
N GLN A 84 -2.79 -7.94 6.74
CA GLN A 84 -4.14 -7.75 6.18
C GLN A 84 -5.25 -7.89 7.22
N ARG A 85 -5.07 -8.79 8.20
CA ARG A 85 -6.02 -8.99 9.31
C ARG A 85 -5.88 -7.92 10.39
N LYS A 86 -4.64 -7.63 10.79
CA LYS A 86 -4.32 -6.70 11.87
C LYS A 86 -4.70 -5.26 11.51
N ASP A 87 -4.33 -4.82 10.32
CA ASP A 87 -4.45 -3.42 9.89
C ASP A 87 -5.68 -3.21 8.97
N LYS A 88 -6.69 -4.07 9.10
CA LYS A 88 -7.91 -4.08 8.30
C LYS A 88 -8.59 -2.71 8.22
N GLU A 89 -8.61 -1.96 9.32
CA GLU A 89 -9.22 -0.63 9.37
C GLU A 89 -8.47 0.37 8.48
N LEU A 90 -7.14 0.39 8.55
CA LEU A 90 -6.29 1.22 7.69
C LEU A 90 -6.49 0.84 6.22
N LEU A 91 -6.47 -0.46 5.89
CA LEU A 91 -6.63 -0.92 4.50
C LEU A 91 -8.02 -0.57 3.94
N ASN A 92 -9.07 -0.67 4.76
CA ASN A 92 -10.42 -0.25 4.37
C ASN A 92 -10.52 1.26 4.16
N ALA A 93 -9.88 2.05 5.03
CA ALA A 93 -9.85 3.51 4.89
C ALA A 93 -9.13 3.93 3.60
N LEU A 94 -8.01 3.29 3.29
CA LEU A 94 -7.26 3.51 2.05
C LEU A 94 -8.06 3.11 0.82
N ARG A 95 -8.77 1.98 0.88
CA ARG A 95 -9.67 1.55 -0.20
C ARG A 95 -10.78 2.58 -0.44
N LEU A 96 -11.44 3.04 0.61
CA LEU A 96 -12.49 4.05 0.49
C LEU A 96 -11.93 5.35 -0.09
N TRP A 97 -10.76 5.79 0.38
CA TRP A 97 -10.08 6.95 -0.18
C TRP A 97 -9.80 6.76 -1.67
N TYR A 98 -9.27 5.60 -2.08
CA TYR A 98 -9.00 5.32 -3.50
C TYR A 98 -10.28 5.41 -4.32
N LEU A 99 -11.35 4.73 -3.89
CA LEU A 99 -12.64 4.76 -4.58
C LEU A 99 -13.20 6.18 -4.72
N ILE A 100 -13.09 7.02 -3.69
CA ILE A 100 -13.59 8.40 -3.71
C ILE A 100 -12.72 9.28 -4.63
N TYR A 101 -11.40 9.17 -4.54
CA TYR A 101 -10.48 10.16 -5.15
C TYR A 101 -9.90 9.73 -6.50
N LYS A 102 -9.92 8.44 -6.83
CA LYS A 102 -9.25 7.86 -8.01
C LYS A 102 -10.19 7.17 -8.99
N THR A 103 -11.51 7.16 -8.74
CA THR A 103 -12.49 6.56 -9.67
C THR A 103 -13.57 7.56 -10.07
N ASP A 104 -14.09 7.41 -11.30
CA ASP A 104 -15.19 8.23 -11.85
C ASP A 104 -16.47 8.14 -11.00
N LYS A 105 -16.70 6.97 -10.37
CA LYS A 105 -17.81 6.77 -9.43
C LYS A 105 -17.65 7.68 -8.21
N GLY A 106 -16.43 7.77 -7.66
CA GLY A 106 -16.12 8.65 -6.55
C GLY A 106 -16.17 10.14 -6.92
N GLU A 107 -15.80 10.50 -8.15
CA GLU A 107 -15.99 11.84 -8.68
C GLU A 107 -17.47 12.26 -8.70
N SER A 108 -18.33 11.40 -9.25
CA SER A 108 -19.78 11.65 -9.29
C SER A 108 -20.37 11.91 -7.89
N VAL A 109 -19.95 11.13 -6.89
CA VAL A 109 -20.38 11.30 -5.49
C VAL A 109 -19.90 12.63 -4.92
N ARG A 110 -18.64 13.02 -5.16
CA ARG A 110 -18.09 14.30 -4.66
C ARG A 110 -18.82 15.49 -5.28
N GLU A 111 -19.10 15.44 -6.58
CA GLU A 111 -19.87 16.50 -7.23
C GLU A 111 -21.29 16.63 -6.67
N GLU A 112 -21.96 15.50 -6.39
CA GLU A 112 -23.30 15.52 -5.80
C GLU A 112 -23.31 16.10 -4.39
N LEU A 113 -22.29 15.80 -3.58
CA LEU A 113 -22.13 16.40 -2.25
C LEU A 113 -21.96 17.92 -2.34
N LEU A 114 -21.10 18.40 -3.26
CA LEU A 114 -20.85 19.83 -3.46
C LEU A 114 -22.05 20.58 -4.07
N ARG A 115 -22.94 19.89 -4.79
CA ARG A 115 -24.18 20.48 -5.33
C ARG A 115 -25.27 20.69 -4.26
N ASN A 116 -25.16 19.99 -3.13
CA ASN A 116 -26.14 20.01 -2.05
C ASN A 116 -25.69 20.85 -0.82
N GLU A 117 -24.57 21.56 -0.93
CA GLU A 117 -24.07 22.58 0.02
C GLU A 117 -24.35 24.00 -0.50
#